data_AF-A0A9W4MI03-F1
#
_entry.id   AF-A0A9W4MI03-F1
#
_cell.length_a   1.000
_cell.length_b   1.000
_cell.length_c   1.000
_cell.angle_alpha   90.00
_cell.angle_beta   90.00
_cell.angle_gamma   90.00
#
_symmetry.space_group_name_H-M   'P 1'
#
loop_
_entity.id
_entity.type
_entity.pdbx_description
1 polymer ?
#
loop_
_entity_poly.entity_id
_entity_poly.type
_entity_poly.pdbx_seq_one_letter_code
_entity_poly.pdbx_strand_id
1 'polypeptide(L)'
;MTAFARFLGEKAERYIELRHSLGYAFSKQAGTLRAFVRYVERAQLDGPATRTMALDFALSFGGAANSRATRHGVLRRFYEYLAVYDTRTEALERRAFPRSRAVPPPRILSESELESLIDACGLISPKMPLRGRLEIKDCGVPCRPLNGGKGWAVASTYRT
;
A
#
# COMPACT_ATOMS: atom_id res chain seq x y z
N MET A 1 -16.26 16.99 15.54
CA MET A 1 -15.30 17.06 14.41
C MET A 1 -14.72 18.45 14.38
N THR A 2 -13.42 18.59 14.60
CA THR A 2 -12.73 19.88 14.74
C THR A 2 -12.72 20.68 13.43
N ALA A 3 -12.52 21.99 13.50
CA ALA A 3 -12.43 22.84 12.31
C ALA A 3 -11.23 22.41 11.45
N PHE A 4 -10.11 22.12 12.11
CA PHE A 4 -8.92 21.59 11.46
C PHE A 4 -9.18 20.25 10.75
N ALA A 5 -9.87 19.28 11.40
CA ALA A 5 -10.15 17.99 10.78
C ALA A 5 -11.00 18.13 9.50
N ARG A 6 -11.98 19.03 9.50
CA ARG A 6 -12.79 19.33 8.31
C ARG A 6 -11.94 19.89 7.17
N PHE A 7 -11.12 20.90 7.49
CA PHE A 7 -10.19 21.50 6.52
C PHE A 7 -9.22 20.45 5.94
N LEU A 8 -8.64 19.62 6.81
CA LEU A 8 -7.69 18.60 6.41
C LEU A 8 -8.34 17.55 5.50
N GLY A 9 -9.56 17.12 5.82
CA GLY A 9 -10.35 16.19 5.01
C GLY A 9 -10.64 16.73 3.61
N GLU A 10 -11.11 17.98 3.52
CA GLU A 10 -11.37 18.66 2.25
C GLU A 10 -10.09 18.75 1.39
N LYS A 11 -8.97 19.18 2.00
CA LYS A 11 -7.69 19.29 1.29
C LYS A 11 -7.15 17.93 0.87
N ALA A 12 -7.35 16.88 1.67
CA ALA A 12 -6.94 15.53 1.32
C ALA A 12 -7.68 15.02 0.07
N GLU A 13 -9.01 15.18 0.00
CA GLU A 13 -9.77 14.76 -1.19
C GLU A 13 -9.40 15.58 -2.43
N ARG A 14 -9.28 16.92 -2.31
CA ARG A 14 -8.81 17.76 -3.42
C ARG A 14 -7.41 17.35 -3.91
N TYR A 15 -6.51 17.00 -3.01
CA TYR A 15 -5.19 16.50 -3.37
C TYR A 15 -5.27 15.15 -4.08
N ILE A 16 -6.14 14.24 -3.62
CA ILE A 16 -6.37 12.93 -4.27
C ILE A 16 -6.90 13.13 -5.69
N GLU A 17 -7.91 13.98 -5.87
CA GLU A 17 -8.48 14.34 -7.18
C GLU A 17 -7.41 14.93 -8.10
N LEU A 18 -6.60 15.86 -7.60
CA LEU A 18 -5.47 16.42 -8.35
C LEU A 18 -4.48 15.34 -8.79
N ARG A 19 -4.17 14.37 -7.93
CA ARG A 19 -3.26 13.27 -8.31
C ARG A 19 -3.91 12.33 -9.33
N HIS A 20 -5.22 12.10 -9.26
CA HIS A 20 -5.94 11.31 -10.26
C HIS A 20 -6.02 12.02 -11.61
N SER A 21 -6.26 13.34 -11.65
CA SER A 21 -6.34 14.09 -12.90
C SER A 21 -5.00 14.11 -13.66
N LEU A 22 -3.89 13.97 -12.95
CA LEU A 22 -2.55 13.77 -13.52
C LEU A 22 -2.27 12.32 -13.98
N GLY A 23 -3.27 11.43 -13.95
CA GLY A 23 -3.17 10.05 -14.43
C GLY A 23 -2.59 9.05 -13.43
N TYR A 24 -2.35 9.42 -12.16
CA TYR A 24 -1.89 8.47 -11.17
C TYR A 24 -3.05 7.63 -10.64
N ALA A 25 -2.89 6.30 -10.54
CA ALA A 25 -3.90 5.45 -9.89
C ALA A 25 -4.12 5.80 -8.40
N PHE A 26 -3.05 6.24 -7.71
CA PHE A 26 -2.99 6.83 -6.36
C PHE A 26 -3.80 6.16 -5.22
N SER A 27 -4.34 4.95 -5.39
CA SER A 27 -5.35 4.38 -4.49
C SER A 27 -4.79 4.04 -3.10
N LYS A 28 -3.55 3.53 -3.03
CA LYS A 28 -2.90 3.21 -1.74
C LYS A 28 -2.55 4.48 -0.95
N GLN A 29 -2.13 5.52 -1.66
CA GLN A 29 -1.80 6.82 -1.07
C GLN A 29 -3.06 7.53 -0.60
N ALA A 30 -4.12 7.53 -1.41
CA ALA A 30 -5.44 8.04 -1.03
C ALA A 30 -5.97 7.37 0.25
N GLY A 31 -5.89 6.04 0.32
CA GLY A 31 -6.25 5.30 1.54
C GLY A 31 -5.44 5.72 2.77
N THR A 32 -4.15 6.00 2.59
CA THR A 32 -3.28 6.51 3.67
C THR A 32 -3.69 7.91 4.14
N LEU A 33 -3.99 8.82 3.20
CA LEU A 33 -4.43 10.18 3.52
C LEU A 33 -5.77 10.19 4.26
N ARG A 34 -6.74 9.41 3.78
CA ARG A 34 -8.04 9.24 4.46
C ARG A 34 -7.88 8.63 5.85
N ALA A 35 -6.95 7.70 6.02
CA ALA A 35 -6.63 7.14 7.34
C ALA A 35 -6.02 8.18 8.28
N PHE A 36 -5.19 9.09 7.75
CA PHE A 36 -4.63 10.20 8.52
C PHE A 36 -5.70 11.20 8.97
N VAL A 37 -6.63 11.56 8.08
CA VAL A 37 -7.79 12.42 8.44
C VAL A 37 -8.59 11.77 9.57
N ARG A 38 -8.94 10.48 9.46
CA ARG A 38 -9.63 9.75 10.54
C ARG A 38 -8.84 9.70 11.84
N TYR A 39 -7.52 9.62 11.78
CA TYR A 39 -6.67 9.67 12.96
C TYR A 39 -6.79 11.03 13.66
N VAL A 40 -6.69 12.13 12.91
CA VAL A 40 -6.87 13.51 13.41
C VAL A 40 -8.25 13.71 14.00
N GLU A 41 -9.30 13.22 13.34
CA GLU A 41 -10.67 13.25 13.83
C GLU A 41 -10.83 12.51 15.15
N ARG A 42 -10.30 11.28 15.26
CA ARG A 42 -10.41 10.47 16.50
C ARG A 42 -9.65 11.09 17.66
N ALA A 43 -8.46 11.65 17.39
CA ALA A 43 -7.65 12.33 18.39
C ALA A 43 -8.16 13.74 18.73
N GLN A 44 -9.22 14.23 18.07
CA GLN A 44 -9.80 15.58 18.23
C GLN A 44 -8.73 16.69 18.17
N LEU A 45 -7.77 16.55 17.26
CA LEU A 45 -6.71 17.55 17.10
C LEU A 45 -7.27 18.79 16.40
N ASP A 46 -6.99 19.97 16.95
CA ASP A 46 -7.52 21.26 16.46
C ASP A 46 -6.41 22.30 16.20
N GLY A 47 -5.17 21.85 16.07
CA GLY A 47 -4.01 22.69 15.73
C GLY A 47 -3.64 22.66 14.24
N PRO A 48 -2.72 23.52 13.78
CA PRO A 48 -2.16 23.43 12.43
C PRO A 48 -1.48 22.07 12.20
N ALA A 49 -1.24 21.73 10.94
CA ALA A 49 -0.59 20.47 10.59
C ALA A 49 0.88 20.46 11.04
N THR A 50 1.17 19.82 12.17
CA THR A 50 2.53 19.72 12.73
C THR A 50 3.25 18.46 12.29
N ARG A 51 4.57 18.48 12.43
CA ARG A 51 5.45 17.32 12.22
C ARG A 51 5.13 16.19 13.18
N THR A 52 4.93 16.50 14.46
CA THR A 52 4.61 15.51 15.49
C THR A 52 3.38 14.70 15.13
N MET A 53 2.31 15.36 14.64
CA MET A 53 1.09 14.68 14.19
C MET A 53 1.35 13.66 13.07
N ALA A 54 2.19 14.01 12.10
CA ALA A 54 2.55 13.11 11.00
C ALA A 54 3.39 11.93 11.48
N LEU A 55 4.33 12.17 12.41
CA LEU A 55 5.17 11.12 13.00
C LEU A 55 4.35 10.16 13.85
N ASP A 56 3.48 10.67 14.72
CA ASP A 56 2.64 9.86 15.59
C ASP A 56 1.67 8.99 14.77
N PHE A 57 1.07 9.57 13.72
CA PHE A 57 0.27 8.77 12.79
C PHE A 57 1.08 7.66 12.12
N ALA A 58 2.28 7.97 11.63
CA ALA A 58 3.12 6.97 10.98
C ALA A 58 3.55 5.88 11.97
N LEU A 59 3.82 6.22 13.23
CA LEU A 59 4.19 5.31 14.31
C LEU A 59 3.01 4.49 14.85
N SER A 60 1.78 5.01 14.77
CA SER A 60 0.56 4.30 15.17
C SER A 60 0.32 3.01 14.38
N PHE A 61 0.98 2.86 13.22
CA PHE A 61 0.89 1.66 12.41
C PHE A 61 1.83 0.55 12.93
N GLY A 62 1.26 -0.46 13.58
CA GLY A 62 1.99 -1.62 14.13
C GLY A 62 2.57 -2.63 13.13
N GLY A 63 2.61 -2.31 11.84
CA GLY A 63 3.18 -3.19 10.81
C GLY A 63 4.66 -2.93 10.52
N ALA A 64 5.13 -3.45 9.38
CA ALA A 64 6.53 -3.37 8.97
C ALA A 64 7.11 -1.93 8.95
N ALA A 65 8.39 -1.78 9.29
CA ALA A 65 9.10 -0.49 9.29
C ALA A 65 9.00 0.24 7.94
N ASN A 66 9.11 -0.48 6.83
CA ASN A 66 8.96 0.07 5.49
C ASN A 66 7.58 0.67 5.21
N SER A 67 6.54 0.16 5.87
CA SER A 67 5.19 0.72 5.77
C SER A 67 5.12 2.08 6.45
N ARG A 68 5.77 2.26 7.61
CA ARG A 68 5.87 3.56 8.32
C ARG A 68 6.60 4.60 7.46
N ALA A 69 7.74 4.23 6.89
CA ALA A 69 8.49 5.09 5.95
C ALA A 69 7.67 5.47 4.71
N THR A 70 6.89 4.53 4.17
CA THR A 70 6.02 4.79 3.01
C THR A 70 4.88 5.73 3.36
N ARG A 71 4.22 5.53 4.51
CA ARG A 71 3.15 6.42 5.01
C ARG A 71 3.66 7.84 5.24
N HIS A 72 4.81 7.98 5.90
CA HIS A 72 5.46 9.27 6.09
C HIS A 72 5.78 9.95 4.76
N GLY A 73 6.28 9.21 3.78
CA GLY A 73 6.56 9.75 2.43
C GLY A 73 5.31 10.27 1.70
N VAL A 74 4.14 9.65 1.92
CA VAL A 74 2.85 10.14 1.43
C VAL A 74 2.46 11.44 2.12
N LEU A 75 2.52 11.46 3.46
CA LEU A 75 2.19 12.66 4.24
C LEU A 75 3.10 13.83 3.89
N ARG A 76 4.41 13.61 3.70
CA ARG A 76 5.35 14.67 3.33
C ARG A 76 4.93 15.44 2.08
N ARG A 77 4.56 14.73 1.00
CA ARG A 77 4.10 15.38 -0.24
C ARG A 77 2.76 16.07 -0.08
N PHE A 78 1.91 15.55 0.79
CA PHE A 78 0.65 16.21 1.11
C PHE A 78 0.85 17.46 1.96
N TYR A 79 1.78 17.45 2.91
CA TYR A 79 2.15 18.61 3.72
C TYR A 79 2.78 19.72 2.87
N GLU A 80 3.60 19.38 1.88
CA GLU A 80 4.09 20.34 0.87
C GLU A 80 2.93 21.03 0.13
N TYR A 81 1.88 20.29 -0.22
CA TYR A 81 0.66 20.83 -0.82
C TYR A 81 -0.15 21.68 0.19
N LEU A 82 -0.27 21.24 1.44
CA LEU A 82 -0.99 21.97 2.49
C LEU A 82 -0.33 23.31 2.82
N ALA A 83 1.00 23.40 2.79
CA ALA A 83 1.75 24.61 3.07
C ALA A 83 1.39 25.78 2.12
N VAL A 84 0.84 25.49 0.94
CA VAL A 84 0.30 26.51 0.02
C VAL A 84 -0.97 27.17 0.57
N TYR A 85 -1.74 26.48 1.42
CA TYR A 85 -3.02 26.95 1.94
C TYR A 85 -2.97 27.37 3.42
N ASP A 86 -2.09 26.77 4.23
CA ASP A 86 -1.83 27.17 5.61
C ASP A 86 -0.33 27.25 5.84
N THR A 87 0.18 28.47 5.97
CA THR A 87 1.61 28.77 6.17
C THR A 87 2.15 28.26 7.51
N ARG A 88 1.28 27.91 8.46
CA ARG A 88 1.67 27.30 9.75
C ARG A 88 1.91 25.79 9.63
N THR A 89 1.70 25.21 8.45
CA THR A 89 2.01 23.79 8.19
C THR A 89 3.52 23.57 8.28
N GLU A 90 3.94 22.68 9.19
CA GLU A 90 5.35 22.36 9.37
C GLU A 90 5.87 21.45 8.24
N ALA A 91 7.10 21.66 7.78
CA ALA A 91 7.70 20.79 6.77
C ALA A 91 8.11 19.43 7.36
N LEU A 92 7.92 18.35 6.59
CA LEU A 92 8.32 17.00 7.00
C LEU A 92 9.65 16.58 6.37
N GLU A 93 10.55 16.00 7.18
CA GLU A 93 11.87 15.57 6.74
C GLU A 93 11.84 14.33 5.85
N ARG A 94 12.62 14.32 4.75
CA ARG A 94 12.63 13.20 3.80
C ARG A 94 13.05 11.86 4.42
N ARG A 95 13.92 11.87 5.44
CA ARG A 95 14.54 10.67 6.04
C ARG A 95 14.17 10.47 7.51
N ALA A 96 12.95 10.82 7.91
CA ALA A 96 12.47 10.62 9.27
C ALA A 96 12.37 9.13 9.70
N PHE A 97 12.27 8.20 8.73
CA PHE A 97 12.20 6.77 9.01
C PHE A 97 13.26 5.99 8.23
N PRO A 98 13.90 4.98 8.85
CA PRO A 98 14.77 4.07 8.12
C PRO A 98 13.94 3.24 7.13
N ARG A 99 14.46 3.08 5.91
CA ARG A 99 13.87 2.23 4.89
C ARG A 99 14.81 1.08 4.60
N SER A 100 14.39 -0.14 4.90
CA SER A 100 15.10 -1.33 4.49
C SER A 100 14.77 -1.64 3.03
N ARG A 101 15.80 -1.87 2.21
CA ARG A 101 15.67 -2.43 0.86
C ARG A 101 15.98 -3.92 0.84
N ALA A 102 16.15 -4.55 2.00
CA ALA A 102 16.38 -5.98 2.08
C ALA A 102 15.18 -6.72 1.50
N VAL A 103 15.43 -7.54 0.49
CA VAL A 103 14.47 -8.50 -0.03
C VAL A 103 14.67 -9.77 0.81
N PRO A 104 13.65 -10.24 1.54
CA PRO A 104 13.74 -11.54 2.20
C PRO A 104 14.11 -12.59 1.14
N PRO A 105 15.05 -13.51 1.43
CA PRO A 105 15.39 -14.56 0.48
C PRO A 105 14.13 -15.33 0.08
N PRO A 106 13.98 -15.71 -1.20
CA PRO A 106 12.81 -16.48 -1.63
C PRO A 106 12.74 -17.76 -0.82
N ARG A 107 11.58 -18.03 -0.19
CA ARG A 107 11.34 -19.32 0.46
C ARG A 107 11.06 -20.34 -0.65
N ILE A 108 12.04 -21.19 -0.91
CA ILE A 108 11.87 -22.36 -1.78
C ILE A 108 11.14 -23.42 -0.94
N LEU A 109 10.00 -23.90 -1.42
CA LEU A 109 9.24 -24.97 -0.76
C LEU A 109 9.96 -26.31 -0.95
N SER A 110 10.00 -27.14 0.09
CA SER A 110 10.40 -28.54 -0.08
C SER A 110 9.34 -29.31 -0.87
N GLU A 111 9.72 -30.48 -1.40
CA GLU A 111 8.79 -31.36 -2.12
C GLU A 111 7.59 -31.77 -1.25
N SER A 112 7.84 -32.08 0.02
CA SER A 112 6.78 -32.39 1.00
C SER A 112 5.86 -31.20 1.30
N GLU A 113 6.39 -29.97 1.35
CA GLU A 113 5.58 -28.76 1.52
C GLU A 113 4.75 -28.46 0.28
N LEU A 114 5.29 -28.74 -0.90
CA LEU A 114 4.61 -28.60 -2.17
C LEU A 114 3.45 -29.60 -2.29
N GLU A 115 3.67 -30.87 -1.95
CA GLU A 115 2.62 -31.91 -1.90
C GLU A 115 1.50 -31.50 -0.95
N SER A 116 1.86 -31.08 0.28
CA SER A 116 0.88 -30.62 1.27
C SER A 116 0.08 -29.41 0.78
N LEU A 117 0.70 -28.49 0.04
CA LEU A 117 0.01 -27.34 -0.55
C LEU A 117 -0.96 -27.76 -1.67
N ILE A 118 -0.53 -28.69 -2.55
CA ILE A 118 -1.36 -29.22 -3.63
C ILE A 118 -2.60 -29.91 -3.08
N ASP A 119 -2.45 -30.72 -2.04
CA ASP A 119 -3.56 -31.42 -1.38
C ASP A 119 -4.54 -30.43 -0.74
N ALA A 120 -4.03 -29.43 -0.02
CA ALA A 120 -4.86 -28.38 0.56
C ALA A 120 -5.63 -27.59 -0.51
N CYS A 121 -5.02 -27.25 -1.64
CA CYS A 121 -5.67 -26.58 -2.76
C CYS A 121 -6.79 -27.43 -3.38
N GLY A 122 -6.63 -28.75 -3.43
CA GLY A 122 -7.68 -29.68 -3.86
C GLY A 122 -8.95 -29.62 -3.01
N LEU A 123 -8.82 -29.28 -1.72
CA LEU A 123 -9.94 -29.17 -0.78
C LEU A 123 -10.68 -27.82 -0.86
N ILE A 124 -10.04 -26.77 -1.39
CA ILE A 124 -10.62 -25.42 -1.49
C ILE A 124 -11.67 -25.33 -2.62
N SER A 125 -11.59 -26.18 -3.64
CA SER A 125 -12.61 -26.29 -4.70
C SER A 125 -13.06 -27.74 -4.90
N PRO A 126 -13.93 -28.27 -4.00
CA PRO A 126 -14.38 -29.66 -4.06
C PRO A 126 -15.09 -30.02 -5.37
N LYS A 127 -15.74 -29.04 -6.01
CA LYS A 127 -16.47 -29.21 -7.28
C LYS A 127 -15.57 -29.22 -8.52
N MET A 128 -14.32 -28.81 -8.41
CA MET A 128 -13.39 -28.72 -9.54
C MET A 128 -11.93 -28.91 -9.07
N PRO A 129 -11.56 -30.10 -8.56
CA PRO A 129 -10.26 -30.34 -7.91
C PRO A 129 -9.06 -30.10 -8.86
N LEU A 130 -9.27 -30.23 -10.18
CA LEU A 130 -8.26 -29.94 -11.18
C LEU A 130 -7.90 -28.45 -11.28
N ARG A 131 -8.79 -27.52 -10.91
CA ARG A 131 -8.51 -26.08 -10.94
C ARG A 131 -7.53 -25.68 -9.83
N GLY A 132 -7.60 -26.34 -8.67
CA GLY A 132 -6.62 -26.18 -7.58
C GLY A 132 -5.27 -26.84 -7.85
N ARG A 133 -5.22 -27.88 -8.70
CA ARG A 133 -3.98 -28.60 -9.06
C ARG A 133 -3.23 -27.99 -10.26
N LEU A 134 -3.94 -27.37 -11.21
CA LEU A 134 -3.34 -26.79 -12.40
C LEU A 134 -2.57 -25.49 -12.13
N GLU A 135 -2.88 -24.75 -11.05
CA GLU A 135 -2.12 -23.54 -10.70
C GLU A 135 -0.66 -23.82 -10.25
N ILE A 136 -0.32 -25.07 -9.91
CA ILE A 136 0.98 -25.41 -9.31
C ILE A 136 1.92 -26.15 -10.28
N LYS A 137 1.39 -26.92 -11.24
CA LYS A 137 2.21 -27.75 -12.15
C LYS A 137 2.96 -26.97 -13.25
N ASP A 138 2.55 -25.74 -13.57
CA ASP A 138 3.20 -24.91 -14.60
C ASP A 138 4.33 -23.99 -14.07
N CYS A 139 4.72 -24.12 -12.79
CA CYS A 139 5.78 -23.30 -12.17
C CYS A 139 7.22 -23.62 -12.64
N GLY A 140 7.40 -24.50 -13.64
CA GLY A 140 8.71 -24.83 -14.23
C GLY A 140 9.23 -23.85 -15.29
N VAL A 141 8.45 -22.83 -15.67
CA VAL A 141 8.84 -21.84 -16.68
C VAL A 141 9.33 -20.56 -15.98
N PRO A 142 10.44 -19.91 -16.40
CA PRO A 142 10.94 -18.73 -15.71
C PRO A 142 9.93 -17.57 -15.77
N CYS A 143 9.18 -17.37 -14.69
CA CYS A 143 8.22 -16.28 -14.54
C CYS A 143 8.98 -14.95 -14.43
N ARG A 144 9.08 -14.21 -15.55
CA ARG A 144 9.50 -12.80 -15.54
C ARG A 144 8.36 -11.97 -14.90
N PRO A 145 8.61 -11.14 -13.88
CA PRO A 145 7.55 -10.35 -13.27
C PRO A 145 7.07 -9.28 -14.27
N LEU A 146 5.82 -9.39 -14.71
CA LEU A 146 5.13 -8.27 -15.35
C LEU A 146 4.83 -7.22 -14.29
N ASN A 147 5.49 -6.07 -14.44
CA ASN A 147 5.27 -4.92 -13.58
C ASN A 147 3.82 -4.45 -13.75
N GLY A 148 3.03 -4.45 -12.67
CA GLY A 148 1.69 -3.86 -12.68
C GLY A 148 0.51 -4.79 -12.40
N GLY A 149 0.61 -5.70 -11.43
CA GLY A 149 -0.47 -6.02 -10.48
C GLY A 149 -1.91 -6.31 -10.96
N LYS A 150 -2.16 -6.68 -12.22
CA LYS A 150 -3.48 -7.11 -12.71
C LYS A 150 -3.32 -8.13 -13.83
N GLY A 151 -3.76 -9.36 -13.57
CA GLY A 151 -4.01 -10.39 -14.58
C GLY A 151 -2.88 -11.39 -14.79
N TRP A 152 -3.24 -12.68 -14.80
CA TRP A 152 -2.43 -13.77 -15.33
C TRP A 152 -2.79 -13.90 -16.81
N ALA A 153 -1.88 -13.51 -17.71
CA ALA A 153 -2.04 -13.81 -19.13
C ALA A 153 -1.41 -15.17 -19.41
N VAL A 154 -2.23 -16.15 -19.75
CA VAL A 154 -1.73 -17.41 -20.34
C VAL A 154 -1.28 -17.06 -21.75
N ALA A 155 0.03 -17.12 -22.00
CA ALA A 155 0.56 -17.05 -23.36
C ALA A 155 0.16 -18.35 -24.08
N SER A 156 -1.02 -18.36 -24.69
CA SER A 156 -1.41 -19.37 -25.67
C SER A 156 -0.49 -19.23 -26.87
N THR A 157 0.43 -20.18 -27.02
CA THR A 157 1.01 -20.48 -28.32
C THR A 157 0.77 -21.96 -28.60
N TYR A 158 -0.40 -22.25 -29.17
CA TYR A 158 -0.52 -23.38 -30.07
C TYR A 158 0.42 -23.14 -31.25
N ARG A 159 1.33 -24.09 -31.52
CA ARG A 159 1.81 -24.32 -32.88
C ARG A 159 2.26 -25.78 -33.02
N THR A 160 1.46 -26.50 -33.82
CA THR A 160 1.67 -27.76 -34.58
C THR A 160 2.73 -28.73 -34.10
#